data_AF-A0A0S6X619-F1
#
_entry.id   AF-A0A0S6X619-F1
#
_cell.length_a   1.000
_cell.length_b   1.000
_cell.length_c   1.000
_cell.angle_alpha   90.00
_cell.angle_beta   90.00
_cell.angle_gamma   90.00
#
_symmetry.space_group_name_H-M   'P 1'
#
loop_
_entity.id
_entity.type
_entity.pdbx_description
1 polymer ?
#
loop_
_entity_poly.entity_id
_entity_poly.type
_entity_poly.pdbx_seq_one_letter_code
_entity_poly.pdbx_strand_id
1 'polypeptide(L)'
;MTRTALVVGATGITGSAVARQLVAEGWKVHGLARRPQEQDGVAPVAADLLDPQAAKVALADIHPDAVFLTTWLRRDSEAQNIRVNGAMVRNLLAALPPAHGARHVALVTGLKHYLGPFEPTARATCPRPPSARTRGGSMSRTSITRRRTSCSPRPSGMASPGRSTARTR
;
A
#
# COMPACT_ATOMS: atom_id res chain seq x y z
N MET A 1 10.55 -19.92 16.03
CA MET A 1 10.26 -18.52 16.40
C MET A 1 9.22 -17.97 15.44
N THR A 2 8.16 -17.37 15.97
CA THR A 2 7.12 -16.74 15.16
C THR A 2 7.63 -15.42 14.62
N ARG A 3 7.59 -15.22 13.30
CA ARG A 3 8.01 -13.97 12.68
C ARG A 3 6.98 -12.87 12.91
N THR A 4 7.44 -11.63 13.00
CA THR A 4 6.61 -10.45 13.24
C THR A 4 6.55 -9.57 11.99
N ALA A 5 5.35 -9.18 11.59
CA ALA A 5 5.12 -8.27 10.48
C ALA A 5 4.41 -6.98 10.93
N LEU A 6 4.81 -5.85 10.35
CA LEU A 6 4.11 -4.57 10.46
C LEU A 6 3.46 -4.23 9.12
N VAL A 7 2.14 -4.13 9.08
CA VAL A 7 1.37 -3.73 7.90
C VAL A 7 0.91 -2.29 8.07
N VAL A 8 1.46 -1.39 7.28
CA VAL A 8 1.13 0.05 7.32
C VAL A 8 0.03 0.33 6.32
N GLY A 9 -1.07 0.92 6.78
CA GLY A 9 -2.31 1.04 6.00
C GLY A 9 -3.19 -0.20 6.09
N ALA A 10 -3.19 -0.89 7.24
CA ALA A 10 -3.86 -2.18 7.43
C ALA A 10 -5.38 -2.15 7.17
N THR A 11 -6.04 -0.98 7.25
CA THR A 11 -7.47 -0.82 6.92
C THR A 11 -7.73 -0.55 5.44
N GLY A 12 -6.68 -0.40 4.63
CA GLY A 12 -6.79 -0.20 3.18
C GLY A 12 -7.02 -1.51 2.43
N ILE A 13 -7.35 -1.39 1.13
CA ILE A 13 -7.64 -2.54 0.24
C ILE A 13 -6.47 -3.54 0.22
N THR A 14 -5.25 -3.06 -0.05
CA THR A 14 -4.07 -3.92 -0.10
C THR A 14 -3.63 -4.34 1.30
N GLY A 15 -3.64 -3.42 2.28
CA GLY A 15 -3.19 -3.69 3.64
C GLY A 15 -4.00 -4.78 4.33
N SER A 16 -5.34 -4.73 4.25
CA SER A 16 -6.21 -5.74 4.85
C SER A 16 -6.01 -7.14 4.23
N ALA A 17 -5.79 -7.21 2.91
CA ALA A 17 -5.49 -8.46 2.24
C ALA A 17 -4.13 -9.05 2.66
N VAL A 18 -3.10 -8.20 2.77
CA VAL A 18 -1.76 -8.60 3.23
C VAL A 18 -1.81 -9.07 4.69
N ALA A 19 -2.50 -8.33 5.56
CA ALA A 19 -2.62 -8.67 6.97
C ALA A 19 -3.28 -10.05 7.16
N ARG A 20 -4.42 -10.28 6.49
CA ARG A 20 -5.12 -11.57 6.54
C ARG A 20 -4.24 -12.73 6.04
N GLN A 21 -3.50 -12.53 4.97
CA GLN A 21 -2.60 -13.56 4.43
C GLN A 21 -1.47 -13.89 5.42
N LEU A 22 -0.85 -12.88 6.03
CA LEU A 22 0.23 -13.07 7.00
C LEU A 22 -0.26 -13.79 8.26
N VAL A 23 -1.46 -13.47 8.74
CA VAL A 23 -2.11 -14.19 9.85
C VAL A 23 -2.32 -15.66 9.49
N ALA A 24 -2.83 -15.95 8.29
CA ALA A 24 -3.04 -17.32 7.81
C ALA A 24 -1.72 -18.11 7.67
N GLU A 25 -0.61 -17.42 7.38
CA GLU A 25 0.74 -17.99 7.34
C GLU A 25 1.39 -18.11 8.74
N GLY A 26 0.67 -17.76 9.81
CA GLY A 26 1.12 -17.90 11.20
C GLY A 26 2.06 -16.80 11.66
N TRP A 27 2.07 -15.63 11.03
CA TRP A 27 2.84 -14.48 11.49
C TRP A 27 2.13 -13.74 12.62
N LYS A 28 2.91 -13.12 13.52
CA LYS A 28 2.41 -12.09 14.43
C LYS A 28 2.27 -10.79 13.65
N VAL A 29 1.05 -10.29 13.48
CA VAL A 29 0.78 -9.11 12.64
C VAL A 29 0.40 -7.90 13.48
N HIS A 30 1.11 -6.79 13.28
CA HIS A 30 0.72 -5.46 13.74
C HIS A 30 0.17 -4.64 12.59
N GLY A 31 -1.01 -4.06 12.74
CA GLY A 31 -1.69 -3.27 11.72
C GLY A 31 -1.68 -1.78 12.06
N LEU A 32 -0.85 -0.99 11.37
CA LEU A 32 -0.79 0.46 11.57
C LEU A 32 -1.82 1.18 10.70
N ALA A 33 -2.65 2.01 11.34
CA ALA A 33 -3.56 2.94 10.67
C ALA A 33 -3.85 4.14 11.56
N ARG A 34 -4.24 5.27 10.94
CA ARG A 34 -4.71 6.46 11.69
C ARG A 34 -5.97 6.17 12.51
N ARG A 35 -6.83 5.31 11.99
CA ARG A 35 -8.05 4.81 12.63
C ARG A 35 -8.06 3.30 12.44
N PRO A 36 -7.44 2.54 13.35
CA PRO A 36 -7.46 1.09 13.28
C PRO A 36 -8.90 0.55 13.32
N GLN A 37 -9.08 -0.62 12.73
CA GLN A 37 -10.32 -1.38 12.79
C GLN A 37 -9.98 -2.77 13.31
N GLU A 38 -10.95 -3.42 13.98
CA GLU A 38 -10.79 -4.80 14.41
C GLU A 38 -10.59 -5.71 13.19
N GLN A 39 -9.58 -6.57 13.28
CA GLN A 39 -9.23 -7.55 12.27
C GLN A 39 -8.69 -8.79 13.01
N ASP A 40 -9.25 -9.96 12.70
CA ASP A 40 -8.88 -11.20 13.38
C ASP A 40 -7.37 -11.49 13.23
N GLY A 41 -6.70 -11.71 14.36
CA GLY A 41 -5.27 -12.02 14.41
C GLY A 41 -4.33 -10.83 14.13
N VAL A 42 -4.86 -9.60 14.03
CA VAL A 42 -4.06 -8.39 13.81
C VAL A 42 -4.09 -7.49 15.04
N ALA A 43 -2.93 -7.20 15.62
CA ALA A 43 -2.80 -6.25 16.71
C ALA A 43 -2.87 -4.81 16.16
N PRO A 44 -3.88 -3.99 16.54
CA PRO A 44 -4.02 -2.64 16.00
C PRO A 44 -2.95 -1.69 16.56
N VAL A 45 -2.42 -0.83 15.69
CA VAL A 45 -1.49 0.25 16.05
C VAL A 45 -2.03 1.57 15.50
N ALA A 46 -2.43 2.47 16.41
CA ALA A 46 -2.94 3.79 16.06
C ALA A 46 -1.80 4.79 15.94
N ALA A 47 -1.54 5.29 14.73
CA ALA A 47 -0.55 6.35 14.51
C ALA A 47 -0.81 7.09 13.19
N ASP A 48 -0.47 8.38 13.16
CA ASP A 48 -0.29 9.13 11.91
C ASP A 48 1.21 9.24 11.60
N LEU A 49 1.62 8.74 10.43
CA LEU A 49 3.02 8.82 10.00
C LEU A 49 3.46 10.25 9.65
N LEU A 50 2.55 11.21 9.56
CA LEU A 50 2.88 12.62 9.46
C LEU A 50 3.17 13.28 10.81
N ASP A 51 2.91 12.60 11.92
CA ASP A 51 3.36 12.97 13.26
C ASP A 51 4.54 12.05 13.68
N PRO A 52 5.79 12.51 13.54
CA PRO A 52 6.96 11.68 13.83
C PRO A 52 7.03 11.22 15.30
N GLN A 53 6.56 12.05 16.24
CA GLN A 53 6.64 11.72 17.66
C GLN A 53 5.59 10.68 18.03
N ALA A 54 4.35 10.86 17.56
CA ALA A 54 3.31 9.86 17.75
C ALA A 54 3.69 8.51 17.10
N ALA A 55 4.27 8.54 15.89
CA ALA A 55 4.76 7.33 15.23
C ALA A 55 5.87 6.64 16.04
N LYS A 56 6.82 7.40 16.60
CA LYS A 56 7.91 6.87 17.41
C LYS A 56 7.40 6.21 18.69
N VAL A 57 6.46 6.84 19.38
CA VAL A 57 5.84 6.27 20.59
C VAL A 57 5.07 4.99 20.26
N ALA A 58 4.25 5.01 19.20
CA ALA A 58 3.43 3.87 18.82
C ALA A 58 4.24 2.65 18.34
N LEU A 59 5.46 2.86 17.83
CA LEU A 59 6.31 1.81 17.27
C LEU A 59 7.46 1.39 18.19
N ALA A 60 7.64 2.02 19.35
CA ALA A 60 8.80 1.85 20.22
C ALA A 60 9.07 0.37 20.59
N ASP A 61 8.01 -0.38 20.90
CA ASP A 61 8.10 -1.78 21.36
C ASP A 61 7.84 -2.80 20.25
N ILE A 62 7.75 -2.35 19.00
CA ILE A 62 7.44 -3.21 17.85
C ILE A 62 8.71 -3.45 17.04
N HIS A 63 9.20 -4.68 17.08
CA HIS A 63 10.39 -5.12 16.34
C HIS A 63 10.00 -6.05 15.18
N PRO A 64 9.50 -5.51 14.05
CA PRO A 64 9.07 -6.34 12.93
C PRO A 64 10.28 -6.87 12.14
N ASP A 65 10.18 -8.13 11.73
CA ASP A 65 11.07 -8.77 10.76
C ASP A 65 10.75 -8.29 9.34
N ALA A 66 9.48 -8.00 9.07
CA ALA A 66 9.00 -7.52 7.78
C ALA A 66 8.05 -6.33 7.93
N VAL A 67 8.22 -5.30 7.11
CA VAL A 67 7.36 -4.12 7.05
C VAL A 67 6.74 -4.01 5.67
N PHE A 68 5.42 -3.90 5.61
CA PHE A 68 4.65 -3.75 4.37
C PHE A 68 4.01 -2.37 4.33
N LEU A 69 4.54 -1.48 3.47
CA LEU A 69 3.98 -0.16 3.27
C LEU A 69 2.91 -0.20 2.18
N THR A 70 1.64 -0.17 2.59
CA THR A 70 0.47 -0.28 1.69
C THR A 70 -0.37 0.99 1.65
N THR A 71 0.19 2.12 2.08
CA THR A 71 -0.50 3.41 2.20
C THR A 71 0.19 4.51 1.41
N TRP A 72 -0.61 5.48 0.96
CA TRP A 72 -0.15 6.73 0.38
C TRP A 72 -1.24 7.80 0.58
N LEU A 73 -0.86 9.07 0.46
CA LEU A 73 -1.76 10.22 0.56
C LEU A 73 -1.73 11.01 -0.75
N ARG A 74 -2.92 11.26 -1.31
CA ARG A 74 -3.09 12.18 -2.43
C ARG A 74 -3.04 13.62 -1.93
N ARG A 75 -2.38 14.47 -2.72
CA ARG A 75 -2.30 15.93 -2.61
C ARG A 75 -2.61 16.56 -3.96
N ASP A 76 -2.74 17.88 -3.95
CA ASP A 76 -3.20 18.64 -5.12
C ASP A 76 -2.13 18.71 -6.20
N SER A 77 -0.85 18.71 -5.82
CA SER A 77 0.28 18.69 -6.75
C SER A 77 1.22 17.51 -6.55
N GLU A 78 1.95 17.14 -7.61
CA GLU A 78 2.93 16.06 -7.53
C GLU A 78 4.09 16.41 -6.58
N ALA A 79 4.51 17.68 -6.55
CA ALA A 79 5.52 18.14 -5.61
C ALA A 79 5.06 17.93 -4.14
N GLN A 80 3.78 18.19 -3.84
CA GLN A 80 3.21 17.89 -2.52
C GLN A 80 3.09 16.38 -2.27
N ASN A 81 2.72 15.58 -3.28
CA ASN A 81 2.69 14.12 -3.16
C ASN A 81 4.06 13.58 -2.78
N ILE A 82 5.12 14.01 -3.46
CA ILE A 82 6.50 13.59 -3.19
C ILE A 82 6.90 13.97 -1.75
N ARG A 83 6.65 15.22 -1.35
CA ARG A 83 6.98 15.70 0.00
C ARG A 83 6.28 14.88 1.08
N VAL A 84 4.96 14.73 0.97
CA VAL A 84 4.12 14.08 1.99
C VAL A 84 4.37 12.57 2.05
N ASN A 85 4.35 11.87 0.91
CA ASN A 85 4.56 10.42 0.88
C ASN A 85 6.01 10.06 1.24
N GLY A 86 6.98 10.85 0.78
CA GLY A 86 8.37 10.69 1.19
C GLY A 86 8.56 10.91 2.70
N ALA A 87 7.86 11.90 3.28
CA ALA A 87 7.90 12.12 4.73
C ALA A 87 7.34 10.92 5.51
N MET A 88 6.20 10.36 5.09
CA MET A 88 5.64 9.17 5.76
C MET A 88 6.61 7.98 5.77
N VAL A 89 7.31 7.73 4.66
CA VAL A 89 8.31 6.65 4.59
C VAL A 89 9.48 6.93 5.53
N ARG A 90 10.03 8.14 5.51
CA ARG A 90 11.15 8.52 6.39
C ARG A 90 10.77 8.43 7.86
N ASN A 91 9.60 8.97 8.21
CA ASN A 91 9.09 8.96 9.58
C ASN A 91 8.85 7.54 10.09
N LEU A 92 8.28 6.67 9.25
CA LEU A 92 8.13 5.25 9.60
C LEU A 92 9.49 4.60 9.90
N LEU A 93 10.45 4.74 8.98
CA LEU A 93 11.75 4.08 9.14
C LEU A 93 12.53 4.62 10.34
N ALA A 94 12.41 5.92 10.63
CA ALA A 94 13.03 6.55 11.80
C ALA A 94 12.34 6.19 13.12
N ALA A 95 11.04 5.89 13.09
CA ALA A 95 10.26 5.50 14.27
C ALA A 95 10.48 4.03 14.66
N LEU A 96 10.88 3.18 13.72
CA LEU A 96 11.13 1.77 14.02
C LEU A 96 12.41 1.62 14.88
N PRO A 97 12.36 0.81 15.95
CA PRO A 97 13.53 0.51 16.73
C PRO A 97 14.58 -0.24 15.89
N PRO A 98 15.85 -0.26 16.35
CA PRO A 98 16.88 -1.08 15.75
C PRO A 98 16.40 -2.53 15.57
N ALA A 99 16.66 -3.09 14.39
CA ALA A 99 16.32 -4.48 14.13
C ALA A 99 17.31 -5.40 14.86
N HIS A 100 16.81 -6.51 15.41
CA HIS A 100 17.67 -7.55 16.00
C HIS A 100 18.35 -8.44 14.93
N GLY A 101 18.10 -8.16 13.65
CA GLY A 101 18.59 -8.92 12.50
C GLY A 101 18.19 -8.26 11.18
N ALA A 102 18.22 -9.02 10.09
CA ALA A 102 17.80 -8.52 8.78
C ALA A 102 16.31 -8.19 8.77
N ARG A 103 15.96 -6.91 8.51
CA ARG A 103 14.58 -6.44 8.33
C ARG A 103 14.25 -6.30 6.85
N HIS A 104 13.15 -6.90 6.40
CA HIS A 104 12.63 -6.69 5.05
C HIS A 104 11.62 -5.53 5.02
N VAL A 105 11.71 -4.67 4.01
CA VAL A 105 10.74 -3.58 3.80
C VAL A 105 10.19 -3.68 2.38
N ALA A 106 8.88 -3.93 2.26
CA ALA A 106 8.16 -3.99 1.01
C ALA A 106 7.34 -2.71 0.81
N LEU A 107 7.64 -1.94 -0.24
CA LEU A 107 6.92 -0.74 -0.61
C LEU A 107 5.96 -1.04 -1.76
N VAL A 108 4.65 -0.90 -1.52
CA VAL A 108 3.65 -1.03 -2.58
C VAL A 108 3.57 0.28 -3.35
N THR A 109 3.91 0.21 -4.63
CA THR A 109 3.71 1.30 -5.60
C THR A 109 2.62 0.90 -6.60
N GLY A 110 2.44 1.68 -7.68
CA GLY A 110 1.39 1.42 -8.66
C GLY A 110 1.74 1.96 -10.04
N LEU A 111 0.80 1.80 -10.98
CA LEU A 111 0.98 2.07 -12.41
C LEU A 111 1.40 3.52 -12.73
N LYS A 112 1.19 4.47 -11.81
CA LYS A 112 1.71 5.85 -11.91
C LYS A 112 3.22 5.91 -12.15
N HIS A 113 3.97 4.87 -11.74
CA HIS A 113 5.40 4.77 -12.05
C HIS A 113 5.68 4.77 -13.56
N TYR A 114 4.75 4.25 -14.37
CA TYR A 114 4.86 4.18 -15.83
C TYR A 114 4.08 5.28 -16.56
N LEU A 115 3.08 5.87 -15.90
CA LEU A 115 2.16 6.84 -16.53
C LEU A 115 2.49 8.30 -16.20
N GLY A 116 3.36 8.55 -15.21
CA GLY A 116 3.70 9.90 -14.77
C GLY A 116 2.67 10.52 -13.82
N PRO A 117 2.79 11.83 -13.55
CA PRO A 117 1.94 12.55 -12.60
C PRO A 117 0.45 12.51 -12.97
N PHE A 118 -0.42 12.71 -11.97
CA PHE A 118 -1.87 12.86 -12.20
C PHE A 118 -2.22 14.21 -12.83
N GLU A 119 -1.39 15.22 -12.61
CA GLU A 119 -1.52 16.51 -13.27
C GLU A 119 -1.19 16.34 -14.76
N PRO A 120 -1.96 16.93 -15.68
CA PRO A 120 -1.61 16.92 -17.08
C PRO A 120 -0.30 17.70 -17.25
N THR A 121 0.81 16.98 -17.34
CA THR A 121 2.09 17.54 -17.75
C THR A 121 1.90 18.07 -19.16
N ALA A 122 1.92 19.39 -19.35
CA ALA A 122 2.03 19.97 -20.68
C ALA A 122 3.33 19.41 -21.30
N ARG A 123 3.18 18.53 -22.30
CA ARG A 123 4.21 17.68 -22.94
C ARG A 123 4.68 16.47 -22.13
N ALA A 124 3.90 15.40 -22.20
CA ALA A 124 4.48 14.10 -22.49
C ALA A 124 3.97 13.68 -23.88
N THR A 125 4.78 13.86 -24.92
CA THR A 125 4.57 13.16 -26.19
C THR A 125 4.85 11.69 -25.93
N CYS A 126 3.81 10.93 -25.56
CA CYS A 126 3.87 9.48 -25.59
C CYS A 126 4.18 9.05 -27.03
N PRO A 127 5.27 8.31 -27.29
CA PRO A 127 5.45 7.67 -28.59
C PRO A 127 4.29 6.70 -28.78
N ARG A 128 3.48 6.92 -29.82
CA ARG A 128 2.35 6.05 -30.15
C ARG A 128 2.89 4.68 -30.58
N PRO A 129 2.56 3.57 -29.90
CA PRO A 129 2.91 2.26 -30.44
C PRO A 129 2.05 1.97 -31.68
N PRO A 130 2.59 1.32 -32.71
CA PRO A 130 1.86 1.05 -33.94
C PRO A 130 0.81 -0.05 -33.69
N SER A 131 -0.45 0.31 -33.99
CA SER A 131 -1.66 -0.52 -34.03
C SER A 131 -2.22 -1.03 -32.69
N ALA A 132 -3.35 -0.45 -32.28
CA ALA A 132 -4.26 -1.07 -31.31
C ALA A 132 -5.64 -1.20 -31.98
N ARG A 133 -5.95 -2.42 -32.40
CA ARG A 133 -7.28 -2.84 -32.87
C ARG A 133 -8.13 -3.16 -31.65
N THR A 134 -9.23 -2.44 -31.51
CA THR A 134 -10.24 -2.60 -30.45
C THR A 134 -10.85 -4.00 -30.48
N ARG A 135 -10.93 -4.68 -29.33
CA ARG A 135 -12.04 -5.60 -29.00
C ARG A 135 -12.03 -5.94 -27.50
N GLY A 136 -13.23 -5.95 -26.92
CA GLY A 136 -13.49 -6.05 -25.49
C GLY A 136 -13.27 -7.42 -24.88
N GLY A 137 -13.27 -7.46 -23.54
CA GLY A 137 -13.16 -8.67 -22.75
C GLY A 137 -12.98 -8.37 -21.27
N SER A 138 -13.98 -8.78 -20.49
CA SER A 138 -13.97 -8.94 -19.03
C SER A 138 -12.79 -9.84 -18.57
N MET A 139 -12.12 -9.51 -17.45
CA MET A 139 -11.86 -10.43 -16.31
C MET A 139 -10.71 -10.00 -15.39
N SER A 140 -10.94 -10.30 -14.12
CA SER A 140 -10.14 -10.14 -12.91
C SER A 140 -9.18 -11.31 -12.63
N ARG A 141 -7.96 -11.04 -12.11
CA ARG A 141 -7.22 -11.92 -11.18
C ARG A 141 -5.97 -11.26 -10.58
N THR A 142 -5.69 -11.56 -9.31
CA THR A 142 -4.51 -11.15 -8.54
C THR A 142 -3.50 -12.30 -8.51
N SER A 143 -2.22 -12.04 -8.77
CA SER A 143 -1.12 -13.00 -8.65
C SER A 143 -0.02 -12.49 -7.71
N ILE A 144 0.35 -13.34 -6.74
CA ILE A 144 1.57 -13.23 -5.94
C ILE A 144 2.66 -13.99 -6.71
N THR A 145 3.75 -13.34 -7.10
CA THR A 145 4.84 -13.98 -7.88
C THR A 145 6.12 -14.10 -7.05
N ARG A 146 6.61 -15.34 -6.92
CA ARG A 146 7.94 -15.70 -6.40
C ARG A 146 8.94 -15.70 -7.57
N ARG A 147 10.09 -15.02 -7.38
CA ARG A 147 11.36 -14.97 -8.13
C ARG A 147 11.37 -14.99 -9.69
N ARG A 148 11.92 -13.89 -10.23
CA ARG A 148 12.74 -13.70 -11.46
C ARG A 148 12.51 -14.65 -12.66
N THR A 149 11.66 -14.19 -13.57
CA THR A 149 11.97 -13.88 -14.99
C THR A 149 10.77 -13.09 -15.51
N SER A 150 11.01 -11.91 -16.06
CA SER A 150 9.96 -10.97 -16.45
C SER A 150 9.29 -11.40 -17.76
N CYS A 151 8.07 -11.91 -17.66
CA CYS A 151 7.04 -11.80 -18.70
C CYS A 151 5.76 -11.31 -18.01
N SER A 152 5.25 -10.15 -18.45
CA SER A 152 4.10 -9.47 -17.83
C SER A 152 2.79 -9.89 -18.50
N PRO A 153 1.77 -10.29 -17.72
CA PRO A 153 0.39 -10.02 -18.06
C PRO A 153 -0.09 -8.76 -17.30
N ARG A 154 -0.78 -7.88 -18.03
CA ARG A 154 -1.26 -6.56 -17.59
C ARG A 154 -2.41 -6.64 -16.57
N PRO A 155 -2.44 -5.81 -15.51
CA PRO A 155 -3.67 -5.52 -14.79
C PRO A 155 -4.17 -4.08 -15.06
N SER A 156 -5.44 -3.98 -15.44
CA SER A 156 -6.22 -2.75 -15.62
C SER A 156 -6.96 -2.38 -14.32
N GLY A 157 -7.19 -1.08 -14.08
CA GLY A 157 -7.73 -0.53 -12.82
C GLY A 157 -9.11 -1.03 -12.40
N MET A 158 -9.35 -1.03 -11.08
CA MET A 158 -10.63 -1.40 -10.45
C MET A 158 -11.44 -0.14 -10.10
N ALA A 159 -12.71 -0.11 -10.51
CA ALA A 159 -13.73 0.83 -10.03
C ALA A 159 -14.91 0.02 -9.45
N SER A 160 -15.49 0.49 -8.34
CA SER A 160 -16.70 -0.10 -7.73
C SER A 160 -17.94 0.73 -8.06
N PRO A 161 -19.12 0.11 -8.21
CA PRO A 161 -20.38 0.83 -8.46
C PRO A 161 -20.91 1.45 -7.16
N GLY A 162 -21.42 2.68 -7.28
CA GLY A 162 -22.04 3.42 -6.19
C GLY A 162 -23.31 2.75 -5.66
N ARG A 163 -23.53 2.83 -4.34
CA ARG A 163 -24.80 2.48 -3.70
C ARG A 163 -25.86 3.49 -4.11
N SER A 164 -26.82 3.03 -4.92
CA SER A 164 -28.14 3.64 -5.04
C SER A 164 -28.99 3.20 -3.84
N THR A 165 -29.49 4.15 -3.05
CA THR A 165 -30.57 3.91 -2.09
C THR A 165 -31.82 4.61 -2.62
N ALA A 166 -32.67 3.85 -3.31
CA ALA A 166 -34.07 4.20 -3.49
C ALA A 166 -34.82 3.83 -2.20
N ARG A 167 -35.55 4.78 -1.61
CA ARG A 167 -36.60 4.47 -0.63
C ARG A 167 -37.87 5.21 -1.04
N THR A 168 -38.86 4.41 -1.40
CA THR A 168 -40.24 4.74 -1.69
C THR A 168 -40.93 5.40 -0.49
N ARG A 169 -41.74 6.42 -0.79
CA ARG A 169 -43.07 6.62 -0.23
C ARG A 169 -43.99 7.00 -1.39
#